data_AF-A0A830CQP9-F1
#
_entry.id   AF-A0A830CQP9-F1
#
_cell.length_a   1.000
_cell.length_b   1.000
_cell.length_c   1.000
_cell.angle_alpha   90.00
_cell.angle_beta   90.00
_cell.angle_gamma   90.00
#
_symmetry.space_group_name_H-M   'P 1'
#
loop_
_entity.id
_entity.type
_entity.pdbx_description
1 polymer ?
#
loop_
_entity_poly.entity_id
_entity_poly.type
_entity_poly.pdbx_seq_one_letter_code
_entity_poly.pdbx_strand_id
1 'polypeptide(L)'
;MLGLSYDQKIDMWSLGCILAELCSGEVLFPNEGIVMLLARMIGVIGPIDIEMLRKGQKTHKYFMKEYDLYYINEDTNKVEYIVPEETTLEHHLQICDSCFLDFLKYLLEINPKKRPTAIEALQHPWLSYAYEVNSY
;
A
#
# COMPACT_ATOMS: atom_id res chain seq x y z
N MET A 1 8.88 -5.28 2.88
CA MET A 1 8.28 -6.62 2.88
C MET A 1 9.16 -7.67 2.18
N LEU A 2 9.72 -7.38 0.99
CA LEU A 2 10.43 -8.36 0.15
C LEU A 2 11.93 -8.58 0.46
N GLY A 3 12.44 -8.06 1.58
CA GLY A 3 13.88 -8.10 1.87
C GLY A 3 14.71 -7.12 1.04
N LEU A 4 14.11 -6.00 0.63
CA LEU A 4 14.79 -4.86 0.02
C LEU A 4 15.31 -3.92 1.11
N SER A 5 16.33 -3.10 0.79
CA SER A 5 16.80 -2.03 1.67
C SER A 5 15.69 -1.00 1.89
N TYR A 6 15.39 -0.71 3.16
CA TYR A 6 14.42 0.31 3.54
C TYR A 6 15.12 1.65 3.75
N ASP A 7 14.42 2.73 3.42
CA ASP A 7 14.78 4.09 3.80
C ASP A 7 13.68 4.70 4.68
N GLN A 8 13.87 5.96 5.09
CA GLN A 8 12.92 6.70 5.92
C GLN A 8 11.55 6.88 5.26
N LYS A 9 11.41 6.65 3.94
CA LYS A 9 10.12 6.76 3.27
C LYS A 9 9.17 5.63 3.65
N ILE A 10 9.60 4.63 4.42
CA ILE A 10 8.66 3.68 5.04
C ILE A 10 7.66 4.40 5.95
N ASP A 11 8.07 5.45 6.64
CA ASP A 11 7.20 6.23 7.52
C ASP A 11 6.09 6.95 6.73
N MET A 12 6.37 7.34 5.48
CA MET A 12 5.37 7.94 4.59
C MET A 12 4.28 6.95 4.17
N TRP A 13 4.62 5.66 4.01
CA TRP A 13 3.63 4.62 3.79
C TRP A 13 2.78 4.39 5.03
N SER A 14 3.42 4.32 6.21
CA SER A 14 2.70 4.21 7.48
C SER A 14 1.74 5.38 7.68
N LEU A 15 2.15 6.61 7.35
CA LEU A 15 1.27 7.78 7.35
C LEU A 15 0.08 7.61 6.40
N GLY A 16 0.31 7.15 5.17
CA GLY A 16 -0.76 6.87 4.20
C GLY A 16 -1.79 5.88 4.74
N CYS A 17 -1.34 4.78 5.38
CA CYS A 17 -2.24 3.82 6.02
C CYS A 17 -3.04 4.44 7.17
N ILE A 18 -2.38 5.23 8.04
CA ILE A 18 -3.04 5.90 9.17
C ILE A 18 -4.09 6.87 8.66
N LEU A 19 -3.79 7.68 7.65
CA LEU A 19 -4.74 8.63 7.08
C LEU A 19 -5.95 7.93 6.46
N ALA A 20 -5.72 6.83 5.74
CA ALA A 20 -6.77 5.99 5.18
C ALA A 20 -7.67 5.35 6.26
N GLU A 21 -7.10 4.91 7.38
CA GLU A 21 -7.85 4.37 8.51
C GLU A 21 -8.62 5.46 9.26
N LEU A 22 -8.03 6.65 9.43
CA LEU A 22 -8.69 7.79 10.08
C LEU A 22 -9.92 8.26 9.30
N CYS A 23 -9.89 8.23 7.97
CA CYS A 23 -11.00 8.70 7.16
C CYS A 23 -12.10 7.65 6.96
N SER A 24 -11.75 6.36 6.88
CA SER A 24 -12.72 5.28 6.65
C SER A 24 -13.25 4.65 7.94
N GLY A 25 -12.48 4.71 9.03
CA GLY A 25 -12.73 3.96 10.26
C GLY A 25 -12.36 2.47 10.16
N GLU A 26 -11.82 2.02 9.02
CA GLU A 26 -11.44 0.63 8.78
C GLU A 26 -9.93 0.49 8.56
N VAL A 27 -9.38 -0.64 9.00
CA VAL A 27 -7.96 -0.95 8.81
C VAL A 27 -7.70 -1.22 7.32
N LEU A 28 -6.97 -0.32 6.65
CA LEU A 28 -6.68 -0.43 5.21
C LEU A 28 -6.02 -1.77 4.83
N PHE A 29 -5.09 -2.26 5.67
CA PHE A 29 -4.42 -3.54 5.45
C PHE A 29 -4.36 -4.37 6.74
N PRO A 30 -5.36 -5.24 6.98
CA PRO A 30 -5.35 -6.15 8.14
C PRO A 30 -4.13 -7.08 8.14
N ASN A 31 -3.52 -7.26 9.31
CA ASN A 31 -2.34 -8.11 9.46
C ASN A 31 -2.72 -9.60 9.63
N GLU A 32 -3.17 -10.22 8.54
CA GLU A 32 -3.57 -11.64 8.47
C GLU A 32 -2.42 -12.56 8.03
N GLY A 33 -1.20 -12.01 7.94
CA GLY A 33 -0.02 -12.70 7.42
C GLY A 33 0.56 -11.97 6.20
N ILE A 34 1.86 -12.17 5.95
CA ILE A 34 2.59 -11.38 4.95
C ILE A 34 2.04 -11.60 3.53
N VAL A 35 1.62 -12.82 3.19
CA VAL A 35 1.07 -13.13 1.86
C VAL A 35 -0.28 -12.45 1.65
N MET A 36 -1.16 -12.51 2.65
CA MET A 36 -2.45 -11.82 2.62
C MET A 36 -2.28 -10.30 2.56
N LEU A 37 -1.32 -9.77 3.32
CA LEU A 37 -0.98 -8.36 3.28
C LEU A 37 -0.48 -7.93 1.88
N LEU A 38 0.38 -8.73 1.24
CA LEU A 38 0.80 -8.51 -0.14
C LEU A 38 -0.37 -8.57 -1.13
N ALA A 39 -1.27 -9.55 -0.97
CA ALA A 39 -2.46 -9.68 -1.82
C ALA A 39 -3.35 -8.45 -1.72
N ARG A 40 -3.62 -7.96 -0.51
CA ARG A 40 -4.41 -6.74 -0.29
C ARG A 40 -3.73 -5.49 -0.85
N MET A 41 -2.41 -5.36 -0.66
CA MET A 41 -1.65 -4.26 -1.28
C MET A 41 -1.80 -4.28 -2.81
N ILE A 42 -1.69 -5.45 -3.44
CA ILE A 42 -1.85 -5.58 -4.89
C ILE A 42 -3.27 -5.26 -5.32
N GLY A 43 -4.27 -5.77 -4.59
CA GLY A 43 -5.68 -5.59 -4.89
C GLY A 43 -6.18 -4.15 -4.75
N VAL A 44 -5.67 -3.39 -3.78
CA VAL A 44 -6.13 -2.01 -3.49
C VAL A 44 -5.28 -0.93 -4.18
N ILE A 45 -3.97 -1.12 -4.24
CA ILE A 45 -3.02 -0.11 -4.74
C ILE A 45 -2.58 -0.41 -6.17
N GLY A 46 -2.40 -1.69 -6.50
CA GLY A 46 -1.92 -2.14 -7.81
C GLY A 46 -0.66 -3.01 -7.73
N PRO A 47 -0.16 -3.47 -8.89
CA PRO A 47 0.89 -4.48 -8.94
C PRO A 47 2.22 -3.98 -8.37
N ILE A 48 2.95 -4.88 -7.71
CA ILE A 48 4.32 -4.59 -7.27
C ILE A 48 5.24 -4.49 -8.49
N ASP A 49 6.09 -3.46 -8.50
CA ASP A 49 7.11 -3.25 -9.53
C ASP A 49 7.97 -4.51 -9.74
N ILE A 50 8.08 -4.98 -10.97
CA ILE A 50 8.85 -6.18 -11.35
C ILE A 50 10.31 -6.06 -10.89
N GLU A 51 10.88 -4.85 -10.92
CA GLU A 51 12.26 -4.65 -10.45
C GLU A 51 12.40 -4.84 -8.94
N MET A 52 11.34 -4.60 -8.16
CA MET A 52 11.31 -4.90 -6.73
C MET A 52 11.22 -6.40 -6.49
N LEU A 53 10.37 -7.10 -7.24
CA LEU A 53 10.24 -8.56 -7.16
C LEU A 53 11.57 -9.24 -7.51
N ARG A 54 12.23 -8.80 -8.59
CA ARG A 54 13.53 -9.35 -9.02
C ARG A 54 14.66 -9.13 -8.01
N LYS A 55 14.68 -7.99 -7.31
CA LYS A 55 15.73 -7.65 -6.32
C LYS A 55 15.41 -8.14 -4.90
N GLY A 56 14.16 -8.52 -4.63
CA GLY A 56 13.71 -8.94 -3.32
C GLY A 56 14.30 -10.28 -2.90
N GLN A 57 15.09 -10.29 -1.82
CA GLN A 57 15.70 -11.51 -1.29
C GLN A 57 14.66 -12.54 -0.82
N LYS A 58 13.47 -12.05 -0.42
CA LYS A 58 12.36 -12.88 0.08
C LYS A 58 11.24 -13.07 -0.95
N THR A 59 11.39 -12.61 -2.19
CA THR A 59 10.34 -12.73 -3.22
C THR A 59 9.90 -14.18 -3.40
N HIS A 60 10.85 -15.11 -3.50
CA HIS A 60 10.58 -16.55 -3.64
C HIS A 60 9.78 -17.18 -2.48
N LYS A 61 9.57 -16.48 -1.35
CA LYS A 61 8.75 -16.97 -0.24
C LYS A 61 7.26 -16.74 -0.46
N TYR A 62 6.92 -15.81 -1.34
CA TYR A 62 5.56 -15.30 -1.50
C TYR A 62 5.10 -15.34 -2.96
N PHE A 63 6.05 -15.32 -3.91
CA PHE A 63 5.79 -15.27 -5.34
C PHE A 63 6.44 -16.45 -6.06
N MET A 64 5.70 -17.03 -7.01
CA MET A 64 6.21 -18.01 -7.97
C MET A 64 7.08 -17.35 -9.05
N LYS A 65 7.63 -18.16 -9.98
CA LYS A 65 8.48 -17.67 -11.08
C LYS A 65 7.73 -16.72 -12.02
N GLU A 66 6.44 -16.92 -12.19
CA GLU A 66 5.53 -16.05 -12.95
C GLU A 66 5.07 -14.81 -12.15
N TYR A 67 5.54 -14.64 -10.90
CA TYR A 67 5.11 -13.61 -9.94
C TYR A 67 3.65 -13.73 -9.49
N ASP A 68 3.09 -14.93 -9.55
CA ASP A 68 1.82 -15.25 -8.89
C ASP A 68 2.03 -15.41 -7.37
N LEU A 69 1.14 -14.82 -6.58
CA LEU A 69 1.14 -14.98 -5.13
C LEU A 69 0.73 -16.40 -4.74
N TYR A 70 1.44 -16.96 -3.78
CA TYR A 70 1.10 -18.28 -3.24
C TYR A 70 1.42 -18.38 -1.74
N TYR A 71 0.80 -19.36 -1.10
CA TYR A 71 1.17 -19.83 0.23
C TYR A 71 1.17 -21.36 0.27
N ILE A 72 1.77 -21.93 1.32
CA ILE A 72 1.73 -23.36 1.57
C ILE A 72 0.70 -23.58 2.68
N ASN A 73 -0.35 -24.34 2.37
CA ASN A 73 -1.36 -24.74 3.33
C ASN A 73 -0.74 -25.74 4.32
N GLU A 74 -0.74 -25.42 5.61
CA GLU A 74 -0.06 -26.24 6.64
C GLU A 74 -0.77 -27.58 6.88
N ASP A 75 -2.10 -27.64 6.69
CA ASP A 75 -2.89 -28.85 6.90
C ASP A 75 -2.72 -29.86 5.76
N THR A 76 -2.64 -29.38 4.52
CA THR A 76 -2.56 -30.23 3.33
C THR A 76 -1.15 -30.35 2.75
N ASN A 77 -0.22 -29.50 3.21
CA ASN A 77 1.13 -29.33 2.68
C ASN A 77 1.17 -29.09 1.16
N LYS A 78 0.13 -28.44 0.63
CA LYS A 78 -0.02 -28.09 -0.79
C LYS A 78 0.20 -26.60 -1.01
N VAL A 79 0.70 -26.27 -2.18
CA VAL A 79 0.77 -24.90 -2.68
C VAL A 79 -0.62 -24.46 -3.12
N GLU A 80 -1.05 -23.31 -2.62
CA GLU A 80 -2.29 -22.65 -3.03
C GLU A 80 -1.99 -21.25 -3.55
N TYR A 81 -2.62 -20.89 -4.66
CA TYR A 81 -2.47 -19.57 -5.29
C TYR A 81 -3.45 -18.58 -4.69
N ILE A 82 -3.00 -17.33 -4.56
CA ILE A 82 -3.84 -16.22 -4.10
C ILE A 82 -4.09 -15.30 -5.27
N VAL A 83 -5.36 -15.07 -5.58
CA VAL A 83 -5.80 -14.05 -6.52
C VAL A 83 -6.16 -12.80 -5.70
N PRO A 84 -5.42 -11.69 -5.84
CA PRO A 84 -5.80 -10.43 -5.22
C PRO A 84 -7.21 -10.01 -5.63
N GLU A 85 -8.04 -9.63 -4.66
CA GLU A 85 -9.33 -9.02 -4.95
C GLU A 85 -9.08 -7.61 -5.52
N GLU A 86 -9.41 -7.41 -6.80
CA GLU A 86 -9.29 -6.10 -7.44
C GLU A 86 -10.33 -5.14 -6.86
N THR A 87 -9.86 -4.14 -6.13
CA THR A 87 -10.68 -3.03 -5.65
C THR A 87 -9.94 -1.72 -5.93
N THR A 88 -10.54 -0.58 -5.60
CA THR A 88 -9.83 0.69 -5.67
C THR A 88 -9.81 1.32 -4.29
N LEU A 89 -8.76 2.10 -4.02
CA LEU A 89 -8.65 2.89 -2.80
C LEU A 89 -9.89 3.79 -2.61
N GLU A 90 -10.42 4.33 -3.70
CA GLU A 90 -11.66 5.11 -3.73
C GLU A 90 -12.87 4.33 -3.24
N HIS A 91 -13.04 3.12 -3.76
CA HIS A 91 -14.18 2.28 -3.42
C HIS A 91 -14.10 1.80 -1.97
N HIS A 92 -12.88 1.45 -1.54
CA HIS A 92 -12.64 0.99 -0.18
C HIS A 92 -12.87 2.10 0.85
N LEU A 93 -12.38 3.31 0.57
CA LEU A 93 -12.49 4.42 1.52
C LEU A 93 -13.84 5.15 1.46
N GLN A 94 -14.63 4.95 0.40
CA GLN A 94 -15.91 5.65 0.15
C GLN A 94 -15.77 7.18 0.17
N ILE A 95 -14.64 7.70 -0.33
CA ILE A 95 -14.31 9.13 -0.29
C ILE A 95 -14.61 9.82 -1.62
N CYS A 96 -15.20 11.01 -1.53
CA CYS A 96 -15.46 11.87 -2.68
C CYS A 96 -14.42 12.99 -2.88
N ASP A 97 -13.56 13.27 -1.88
CA ASP A 97 -12.48 14.25 -1.99
C ASP A 97 -11.33 13.70 -2.84
N SER A 98 -11.33 14.08 -4.12
CA SER A 98 -10.29 13.72 -5.08
C SER A 98 -8.88 14.19 -4.70
N CYS A 99 -8.74 15.31 -3.97
CA CYS A 99 -7.44 15.87 -3.62
C CYS A 99 -6.81 15.11 -2.44
N PHE A 100 -7.62 14.73 -1.47
CA PHE A 100 -7.17 13.84 -0.38
C PHE A 100 -6.78 12.45 -0.91
N LEU A 101 -7.61 11.90 -1.79
CA LEU A 101 -7.32 10.62 -2.43
C LEU A 101 -6.02 10.64 -3.22
N ASP A 102 -5.77 11.72 -3.98
CA ASP A 102 -4.51 11.91 -4.70
C ASP A 102 -3.32 11.92 -3.72
N PHE A 103 -3.46 12.61 -2.59
CA PHE A 103 -2.44 12.59 -1.53
C PHE A 103 -2.22 11.20 -0.95
N LEU A 104 -3.27 10.44 -0.68
CA LEU A 104 -3.16 9.07 -0.19
C LEU A 104 -2.42 8.17 -1.19
N LYS A 105 -2.76 8.25 -2.49
CA LYS A 105 -2.05 7.51 -3.54
C LYS A 105 -0.58 7.91 -3.64
N TYR A 106 -0.29 9.19 -3.46
CA TYR A 106 1.08 9.71 -3.44
C TYR A 106 1.91 9.12 -2.29
N LEU A 107 1.31 8.99 -1.09
CA LEU A 107 1.96 8.36 0.07
C LEU A 107 2.06 6.83 -0.04
N LEU A 108 1.03 6.19 -0.56
CA LEU A 108 0.90 4.74 -0.73
C LEU A 108 1.57 4.22 -2.01
N GLU A 109 2.61 4.90 -2.50
CA GLU A 109 3.43 4.39 -3.58
C GLU A 109 4.23 3.16 -3.10
N ILE A 110 4.03 2.02 -3.78
CA ILE A 110 4.65 0.74 -3.43
C ILE A 110 6.18 0.82 -3.56
N ASN A 111 6.68 1.47 -4.63
CA ASN A 111 8.10 1.57 -4.88
C ASN A 111 8.73 2.68 -4.02
N PRO A 112 9.59 2.35 -3.03
CA PRO A 112 10.18 3.36 -2.15
C PRO A 112 11.03 4.40 -2.88
N LYS A 113 11.49 4.11 -4.10
CA LYS A 113 12.24 5.08 -4.92
C LYS A 113 11.35 6.15 -5.56
N LYS A 114 10.08 5.82 -5.78
CA LYS A 114 9.07 6.73 -6.36
C LYS A 114 8.24 7.43 -5.28
N ARG A 115 8.20 6.85 -4.08
CA ARG A 115 7.51 7.42 -2.92
C ARG A 115 8.13 8.77 -2.53
N PRO A 116 7.33 9.76 -2.09
CA PRO A 116 7.83 11.03 -1.57
C PRO A 116 8.58 10.89 -0.26
N THR A 117 9.47 11.84 -0.02
CA THR A 117 9.96 12.21 1.31
C THR A 117 8.91 13.03 2.07
N ALA A 118 9.09 13.18 3.38
CA ALA A 118 8.23 14.04 4.19
C ALA A 118 8.21 15.51 3.70
N ILE A 119 9.36 16.04 3.27
CA ILE A 119 9.46 17.42 2.77
C ILE A 119 8.66 17.57 1.48
N GLU A 120 8.75 16.61 0.55
CA GLU A 120 7.98 16.63 -0.69
C GLU A 120 6.48 16.47 -0.43
N ALA A 121 6.10 15.57 0.48
CA ALA A 121 4.71 15.37 0.86
C ALA A 121 4.07 16.63 1.47
N LEU A 122 4.81 17.42 2.25
CA LEU A 122 4.33 18.70 2.80
C LEU A 122 3.96 19.73 1.72
N GLN A 123 4.54 19.63 0.52
CA GLN A 123 4.23 20.53 -0.60
C GLN A 123 3.00 20.08 -1.41
N HIS A 124 2.34 18.99 -1.00
CA HIS A 124 1.18 18.49 -1.72
C HIS A 124 0.01 19.48 -1.68
N PRO A 125 -0.73 19.67 -2.79
CA PRO A 125 -1.86 20.61 -2.85
C PRO A 125 -2.90 20.41 -1.74
N TRP A 126 -3.18 19.16 -1.36
CA TRP A 126 -4.11 18.84 -0.27
C TRP A 126 -3.73 19.48 1.06
N LEU A 127 -2.43 19.49 1.42
CA LEU A 127 -1.93 20.14 2.64
C LEU A 127 -1.76 21.65 2.47
N SER A 128 -1.58 22.12 1.24
CA SER A 128 -1.41 23.54 0.92
C SER A 128 -2.73 24.31 0.90
N TYR A 129 -3.87 23.61 0.90
CA TYR A 129 -5.17 24.23 1.02
C TYR A 129 -5.34 24.80 2.43
N ALA A 130 -5.22 26.12 2.56
CA ALA A 130 -5.58 26.80 3.80
C ALA A 130 -7.09 26.64 3.99
N TYR A 131 -7.50 25.83 4.96
CA TYR A 131 -8.87 25.90 5.44
C TYR A 131 -9.10 27.32 5.94
N GLU A 132 -9.94 28.09 5.25
CA GLU A 132 -10.38 29.37 5.78
C GLU A 132 -10.98 29.09 7.16
N VAL A 133 -10.34 29.64 8.19
CA VAL A 133 -10.86 29.58 9.56
C VAL A 133 -12.14 30.38 9.54
N ASN A 134 -13.28 29.70 9.36
CA ASN A 134 -14.58 30.28 9.59
C ASN A 134 -14.61 30.70 11.07
N SER A 135 -14.34 31.98 11.28
CA SER A 135 -14.38 32.63 12.56
C SER A 135 -15.87 32.71 12.93
N TYR A 136 -16.31 31.83 13.82
CA TYR A 136 -17.61 31.93 14.49
C TYR A 136 -17.55 32.98 15.60
#